data_AF-A0AAV2HBV6-F1
#
_entry.id   AF-A0AAV2HBV6-F1
#
_cell.length_a   1.000
_cell.length_b   1.000
_cell.length_c   1.000
_cell.angle_alpha   90.00
_cell.angle_beta   90.00
_cell.angle_gamma   90.00
#
_symmetry.space_group_name_H-M   'P 1'
#
loop_
_entity.id
_entity.type
_entity.pdbx_description
1 polymer ?
#
loop_
_entity_poly.entity_id
_entity_poly.type
_entity_poly.pdbx_seq_one_letter_code
_entity_poly.pdbx_strand_id
1 'polypeptide(L)'
;QPLDGAENSPNLLRMAGITERLERKGARVHDYGDLHFDIVENDGEFVEGCKFARTVGKANLQIAERIPLIMKTGRKVLLLGGDHSVALGSVTGHTRFQKDIALIWVDAHPDINTPLTSPSGHLHGMPVGFLCKELPHITPPVPGLEWCTPCISAKNIAYIGLRSIDPEEK
;
A
#
# COMPACT_ATOMS: atom_id res chain seq x y z
N GLN A 1 -6.79 2.08 8.72
CA GLN A 1 -8.27 2.20 8.78
C GLN A 1 -8.75 2.03 10.24
N PRO A 2 -10.01 2.31 10.62
CA PRO A 2 -10.39 2.37 12.04
C PRO A 2 -10.84 1.04 12.67
N LEU A 3 -11.07 -0.01 11.88
CA LEU A 3 -11.58 -1.30 12.34
C LEU A 3 -10.46 -2.31 12.55
N ASP A 4 -10.61 -3.16 13.55
CA ASP A 4 -9.76 -4.34 13.69
C ASP A 4 -10.21 -5.44 12.71
N GLY A 5 -9.36 -6.44 12.50
CA GLY A 5 -9.65 -7.67 11.77
C GLY A 5 -8.82 -7.83 10.51
N ALA A 6 -8.53 -6.74 9.78
CA ALA A 6 -7.79 -6.80 8.52
C ALA A 6 -6.38 -7.39 8.69
N GLU A 7 -5.75 -7.15 9.84
CA GLU A 7 -4.45 -7.70 10.24
C GLU A 7 -4.41 -9.24 10.30
N ASN A 8 -5.56 -9.90 10.44
CA ASN A 8 -5.65 -11.36 10.48
C ASN A 8 -5.68 -11.99 9.07
N SER A 9 -5.88 -11.19 8.03
CA SER A 9 -6.07 -11.66 6.65
C SER A 9 -4.90 -12.52 6.12
N PRO A 10 -3.62 -12.18 6.36
CA PRO A 10 -2.50 -13.01 5.89
C PRO A 10 -2.58 -14.44 6.42
N ASN A 11 -2.84 -14.61 7.72
CA ASN A 11 -2.97 -15.92 8.33
C ASN A 11 -4.21 -16.68 7.81
N LEU A 12 -5.36 -16.01 7.70
CA LEU A 12 -6.59 -16.63 7.18
C LEU A 12 -6.43 -17.12 5.74
N LEU A 13 -5.74 -16.35 4.87
CA LEU A 13 -5.46 -16.75 3.49
C LEU A 13 -4.50 -17.94 3.41
N ARG A 14 -3.48 -18.00 4.29
CA ARG A 14 -2.62 -19.17 4.42
C ARG A 14 -3.41 -20.40 4.86
N MET A 15 -4.23 -20.29 5.90
CA MET A 15 -5.10 -21.38 6.37
C MET A 15 -6.10 -21.84 5.31
N ALA A 16 -6.56 -20.95 4.42
CA ALA A 16 -7.42 -21.28 3.29
C ALA A 16 -6.70 -21.98 2.12
N GLY A 17 -5.39 -22.20 2.27
CA GLY A 17 -4.55 -22.97 1.38
C GLY A 17 -4.08 -22.21 0.13
N ILE A 18 -3.80 -20.91 0.25
CA ILE A 18 -3.33 -20.10 -0.89
C ILE A 18 -2.00 -20.62 -1.46
N THR A 19 -1.10 -21.08 -0.60
CA THR A 19 0.22 -21.62 -0.97
C THR A 19 0.06 -22.89 -1.81
N GLU A 20 -0.72 -23.85 -1.35
CA GLU A 20 -0.98 -25.13 -2.02
C GLU A 20 -1.77 -24.92 -3.32
N ARG A 21 -2.64 -23.90 -3.37
CA ARG A 21 -3.35 -23.53 -4.62
C ARG A 21 -2.38 -22.99 -5.67
N LEU A 22 -1.44 -22.13 -5.29
CA LEU A 22 -0.42 -21.59 -6.20
C LEU A 22 0.53 -22.69 -6.67
N GLU A 23 0.98 -23.57 -5.77
CA GLU A 23 1.85 -24.70 -6.11
C GLU A 23 1.19 -25.70 -7.06
N ARG A 24 -0.09 -26.02 -6.85
CA ARG A 24 -0.87 -26.86 -7.79
C ARG A 24 -1.02 -26.23 -9.18
N LYS A 25 -0.87 -24.91 -9.30
CA LYS A 25 -0.85 -24.20 -10.59
C LYS A 25 0.56 -24.09 -11.18
N GLY A 26 1.56 -24.74 -10.57
CA GLY A 26 2.93 -24.80 -11.06
C GLY A 26 3.84 -23.68 -10.55
N ALA A 27 3.39 -22.85 -9.60
CA ALA A 27 4.26 -21.84 -9.01
C ALA A 27 5.21 -22.44 -7.96
N ARG A 28 6.48 -22.03 -7.96
CA ARG A 28 7.41 -22.33 -6.86
C ARG A 28 7.26 -21.29 -5.76
N VAL A 29 6.46 -21.61 -4.74
CA VAL A 29 6.18 -20.70 -3.63
C VAL A 29 7.33 -20.70 -2.62
N HIS A 30 7.63 -19.54 -2.07
CA HIS A 30 8.48 -19.39 -0.90
C HIS A 30 7.78 -18.39 0.01
N ASP A 31 7.30 -18.87 1.16
CA ASP A 31 6.65 -18.02 2.14
C ASP A 31 7.72 -17.33 2.99
N TYR A 32 7.72 -16.00 2.95
CA TYR A 32 8.65 -15.17 3.73
C TYR A 32 8.15 -14.89 5.15
N GLY A 33 6.98 -15.44 5.52
CA GLY A 33 6.32 -15.20 6.79
C GLY A 33 5.67 -13.81 6.85
N ASP A 34 5.22 -13.45 8.05
CA ASP A 34 4.66 -12.12 8.32
C ASP A 34 5.76 -11.15 8.78
N LEU A 35 5.65 -9.91 8.34
CA LEU A 35 6.47 -8.82 8.86
C LEU A 35 5.97 -8.41 10.26
N HIS A 36 6.91 -8.03 11.12
CA HIS A 36 6.58 -7.50 12.45
C HIS A 36 6.64 -5.97 12.41
N PHE A 37 5.55 -5.33 12.82
CA PHE A 37 5.42 -3.88 12.81
C PHE A 37 5.24 -3.35 14.23
N ASP A 38 6.08 -2.40 14.62
CA ASP A 38 5.93 -1.69 15.89
C ASP A 38 4.96 -0.51 15.72
N ILE A 39 4.11 -0.30 16.73
CA ILE A 39 3.31 0.92 16.84
C ILE A 39 4.22 2.06 17.33
N VAL A 40 4.16 3.20 16.66
CA VAL A 40 4.87 4.41 17.10
C VAL A 40 4.06 5.06 18.22
N GLU A 41 4.70 5.36 19.35
CA GLU A 41 4.04 6.02 20.48
C GLU A 41 3.47 7.39 20.08
N ASN A 42 2.29 7.71 20.61
CA ASN A 42 1.60 8.99 20.43
C ASN A 42 1.29 9.34 18.96
N ASP A 43 0.95 8.35 18.13
CA ASP A 43 0.74 8.52 16.68
C ASP A 43 -0.73 8.55 16.20
N GLY A 44 -1.68 8.52 17.14
CA GLY A 44 -3.11 8.48 16.81
C GLY A 44 -3.74 9.82 16.41
N GLU A 45 -3.05 10.94 16.59
CA GLU A 45 -3.57 12.28 16.25
C GLU A 45 -3.45 12.59 14.74
N PHE A 46 -4.26 13.54 14.26
CA PHE A 46 -4.16 14.05 12.89
C PHE A 46 -2.85 14.83 12.73
N VAL A 47 -1.88 14.22 12.06
CA VAL A 47 -0.66 14.90 11.62
C VAL A 47 -0.85 15.24 10.15
N GLU A 48 -0.96 16.54 9.85
CA GLU A 48 -1.14 17.04 8.47
C GLU A 48 -2.31 16.38 7.73
N GLY A 49 -3.43 16.09 8.41
CA GLY A 49 -4.59 15.43 7.78
C GLY A 49 -4.54 13.89 7.81
N CYS A 50 -3.47 13.28 8.34
CA CYS A 50 -3.30 11.82 8.39
C CYS A 50 -3.27 11.29 9.83
N LYS A 51 -4.02 10.21 10.10
CA LYS A 51 -3.95 9.44 11.36
C LYS A 51 -2.92 8.31 11.24
N PHE A 52 -2.19 8.04 12.32
CA PHE A 52 -1.21 6.94 12.41
C PHE A 52 -0.12 6.97 11.33
N ALA A 53 0.24 8.16 10.86
CA ALA A 53 1.12 8.31 9.72
C ALA A 53 2.53 7.75 9.95
N ARG A 54 3.10 7.91 11.15
CA ARG A 54 4.44 7.39 11.45
C ARG A 54 4.45 5.87 11.57
N THR A 55 3.39 5.29 12.14
CA THR A 55 3.21 3.84 12.29
C THR A 55 3.04 3.18 10.94
N VAL A 56 2.09 3.69 10.13
CA VAL A 56 1.84 3.19 8.77
C VAL A 56 3.07 3.41 7.89
N GLY A 57 3.74 4.55 8.01
CA GLY A 57 4.95 4.88 7.29
C GLY A 57 6.11 3.95 7.61
N LYS A 58 6.38 3.69 8.90
CA LYS A 58 7.43 2.75 9.36
C LYS A 58 7.17 1.33 8.83
N ALA A 59 5.93 0.85 8.91
CA ALA A 59 5.55 -0.46 8.40
C ALA A 59 5.76 -0.57 6.87
N ASN A 60 5.32 0.44 6.13
CA ASN A 60 5.45 0.47 4.68
C ASN A 60 6.89 0.66 4.19
N LEU A 61 7.74 1.34 4.96
CA LEU A 61 9.18 1.43 4.66
C LEU A 61 9.82 0.03 4.69
N GLN A 62 9.51 -0.80 5.69
CA GLN A 62 10.00 -2.18 5.75
C GLN A 62 9.55 -2.99 4.53
N ILE A 63 8.30 -2.85 4.10
CA ILE A 63 7.77 -3.48 2.88
C ILE A 63 8.57 -3.00 1.65
N ALA A 64 8.76 -1.69 1.51
CA ALA A 64 9.47 -1.07 0.38
C ALA A 64 10.95 -1.45 0.30
N GLU A 65 11.58 -1.79 1.43
CA GLU A 65 12.96 -2.29 1.48
C GLU A 65 13.05 -3.78 1.16
N ARG A 66 12.05 -4.57 1.56
CA ARG A 66 12.06 -6.03 1.39
C ARG A 66 11.78 -6.48 -0.05
N ILE A 67 10.81 -5.86 -0.71
CA ILE A 67 10.38 -6.23 -2.07
C ILE A 67 11.53 -6.27 -3.09
N PRO A 68 12.35 -5.21 -3.24
CA PRO A 68 13.41 -5.23 -4.24
C PRO A 68 14.46 -6.31 -3.96
N LEU A 69 14.68 -6.69 -2.69
CA LEU A 69 15.58 -7.79 -2.33
C LEU A 69 15.03 -9.14 -2.79
N ILE A 70 13.72 -9.37 -2.64
CA ILE A 70 13.06 -10.59 -3.12
C ILE A 70 13.08 -10.64 -4.65
N MET A 71 12.73 -9.53 -5.32
CA MET A 71 12.69 -9.46 -6.78
C MET A 71 14.07 -9.70 -7.42
N LYS A 72 15.16 -9.25 -6.80
CA LYS A 72 16.54 -9.55 -7.23
C LYS A 72 16.86 -11.05 -7.31
N THR A 73 16.11 -11.90 -6.60
CA THR A 73 16.25 -13.37 -6.70
C THR A 73 15.50 -13.99 -7.88
N GLY A 74 14.93 -13.16 -8.77
CA GLY A 74 14.13 -13.61 -9.91
C GLY A 74 12.70 -14.03 -9.54
N ARG A 75 12.22 -13.64 -8.35
CA ARG A 75 10.89 -14.00 -7.84
C ARG A 75 9.87 -12.88 -8.11
N LYS A 76 8.64 -13.28 -8.38
CA LYS A 76 7.47 -12.40 -8.27
C LYS A 76 7.03 -12.31 -6.81
N VAL A 77 6.55 -11.15 -6.39
CA VAL A 77 6.08 -10.92 -5.02
C VAL A 77 4.56 -10.96 -4.97
N LEU A 78 4.02 -11.75 -4.05
CA LEU A 78 2.65 -11.67 -3.60
C LEU A 78 2.68 -11.17 -2.15
N LEU A 79 2.12 -9.99 -1.91
CA LEU A 79 1.98 -9.44 -0.56
C LEU A 79 0.55 -9.71 -0.08
N LEU A 80 0.42 -10.38 1.05
CA LEU A 80 -0.87 -10.54 1.72
C LEU A 80 -1.02 -9.35 2.68
N GLY A 81 -2.00 -8.49 2.39
CA GLY A 81 -2.17 -7.23 3.11
C GLY A 81 -2.91 -7.38 4.43
N GLY A 82 -2.81 -6.32 5.22
CA GLY A 82 -3.91 -5.85 6.06
C GLY A 82 -4.78 -4.89 5.24
N ASP A 83 -4.91 -3.64 5.69
CA ASP A 83 -5.61 -2.61 4.92
C ASP A 83 -4.82 -2.16 3.67
N HIS A 84 -5.47 -1.38 2.79
CA HIS A 84 -4.88 -1.00 1.50
C HIS A 84 -3.68 -0.04 1.59
N SER A 85 -3.38 0.52 2.77
CA SER A 85 -2.20 1.38 2.95
C SER A 85 -0.88 0.66 2.66
N VAL A 86 -0.87 -0.69 2.69
CA VAL A 86 0.28 -1.52 2.27
C VAL A 86 0.73 -1.27 0.82
N ALA A 87 -0.14 -0.64 0.01
CA ALA A 87 0.19 -0.23 -1.36
C ALA A 87 1.32 0.82 -1.41
N LEU A 88 1.44 1.69 -0.39
CA LEU A 88 2.54 2.66 -0.30
C LEU A 88 3.89 1.97 -0.36
N GLY A 89 4.07 0.96 0.49
CA GLY A 89 5.28 0.16 0.55
C GLY A 89 5.44 -0.75 -0.65
N SER A 90 4.35 -1.37 -1.12
CA SER A 90 4.43 -2.37 -2.17
C SER A 90 4.78 -1.78 -3.54
N VAL A 91 4.13 -0.67 -3.92
CA VAL A 91 4.39 0.02 -5.18
C VAL A 91 5.74 0.73 -5.15
N THR A 92 6.09 1.39 -4.04
CA THR A 92 7.41 2.02 -3.88
C THR A 92 8.54 0.98 -3.94
N GLY A 93 8.40 -0.15 -3.24
CA GLY A 93 9.37 -1.23 -3.27
C GLY A 93 9.55 -1.84 -4.65
N HIS A 94 8.45 -2.04 -5.38
CA HIS A 94 8.49 -2.53 -6.75
C HIS A 94 9.20 -1.54 -7.68
N THR A 95 8.86 -0.25 -7.60
CA THR A 95 9.45 0.79 -8.46
C THR A 95 10.93 1.06 -8.19
N ARG A 96 11.41 0.78 -6.97
CA ARG A 96 12.85 0.75 -6.64
C ARG A 96 13.61 -0.34 -7.40
N PHE A 97 12.94 -1.42 -7.81
CA PHE A 97 13.53 -2.47 -8.64
C PHE A 97 13.29 -2.23 -10.14
N GLN A 98 12.06 -1.88 -10.52
CA GLN A 98 11.65 -1.65 -11.91
C GLN A 98 10.80 -0.38 -12.03
N LYS A 99 11.34 0.65 -12.69
CA LYS A 99 10.69 1.98 -12.75
C LYS A 99 9.50 2.07 -13.72
N ASP A 100 9.53 1.31 -14.79
CA ASP A 100 8.49 1.35 -15.83
C ASP A 100 7.47 0.24 -15.58
N ILE A 101 6.42 0.60 -14.85
CA ILE A 101 5.32 -0.30 -14.48
C ILE A 101 3.98 0.38 -14.78
N ALA A 102 2.96 -0.46 -14.93
CA ALA A 102 1.56 -0.06 -14.88
C ALA A 102 0.92 -0.62 -13.60
N LEU A 103 -0.05 0.11 -13.06
CA LEU A 103 -0.80 -0.25 -11.87
C LEU A 103 -2.25 -0.55 -12.27
N ILE A 104 -2.70 -1.77 -12.03
CA ILE A 104 -4.11 -2.14 -12.18
C ILE A 104 -4.70 -2.17 -10.78
N TRP A 105 -5.58 -1.21 -10.48
CA TRP A 105 -6.22 -1.03 -9.18
C TRP A 105 -7.65 -1.57 -9.23
N VAL A 106 -7.87 -2.74 -8.65
CA VAL A 106 -9.18 -3.39 -8.65
C VAL A 106 -9.85 -3.16 -7.30
N ASP A 107 -10.72 -2.16 -7.24
CA ASP A 107 -11.33 -1.73 -5.98
C ASP A 107 -12.68 -1.02 -6.24
N ALA A 108 -13.51 -0.93 -5.20
CA ALA A 108 -14.69 -0.07 -5.18
C ALA A 108 -14.33 1.42 -5.11
N HIS A 109 -13.18 1.75 -4.52
CA HIS A 109 -12.70 3.10 -4.26
C HIS A 109 -11.42 3.41 -5.05
N PRO A 110 -11.17 4.67 -5.44
CA PRO A 110 -9.93 5.03 -6.13
C PRO A 110 -8.71 5.06 -5.20
N ASP A 111 -8.94 5.21 -3.90
CA ASP A 111 -7.92 5.38 -2.86
C ASP A 111 -6.88 6.46 -3.22
N ILE A 112 -7.37 7.56 -3.80
CA ILE A 112 -6.54 8.65 -4.37
C ILE A 112 -6.67 9.96 -3.60
N ASN A 113 -7.46 9.99 -2.52
CA ASN A 113 -7.47 11.15 -1.63
C ASN A 113 -6.06 11.54 -1.19
N THR A 114 -5.85 12.83 -0.96
CA THR A 114 -4.63 13.36 -0.36
C THR A 114 -4.91 13.75 1.10
N PRO A 115 -3.88 14.11 1.89
CA PRO A 115 -4.08 14.61 3.23
C PRO A 115 -4.98 15.86 3.31
N LEU A 116 -5.10 16.61 2.20
CA LEU A 116 -5.94 17.81 2.11
C LEU A 116 -7.39 17.51 1.70
N THR A 117 -7.63 16.40 1.00
CA THR A 117 -8.96 16.08 0.46
C THR A 117 -9.69 15.00 1.27
N SER A 118 -8.96 14.18 2.02
CA SER A 118 -9.56 13.04 2.71
C SER A 118 -10.57 13.46 3.78
N PRO A 119 -11.80 12.92 3.76
CA PRO A 119 -12.80 13.21 4.80
C PRO A 119 -12.52 12.47 6.13
N SER A 120 -11.68 11.42 6.11
CA SER A 120 -11.52 10.52 7.27
C SER A 120 -10.14 10.57 7.94
N GLY A 121 -9.13 11.01 7.18
CA GLY A 121 -7.72 11.02 7.59
C GLY A 121 -7.06 9.64 7.64
N HIS A 122 -7.72 8.57 7.19
CA HIS A 122 -7.13 7.23 7.18
C HIS A 122 -6.35 6.96 5.89
N LEU A 123 -5.08 6.55 6.04
CA LEU A 123 -4.16 6.36 4.92
C LEU A 123 -4.54 5.26 3.91
N HIS A 124 -5.45 4.34 4.25
CA HIS A 124 -5.89 3.29 3.32
C HIS A 124 -6.67 3.82 2.11
N GLY A 125 -7.26 5.02 2.20
CA GLY A 125 -7.94 5.68 1.09
C GLY A 125 -7.08 6.72 0.37
N MET A 126 -5.78 6.78 0.68
CA MET A 126 -4.82 7.73 0.13
C MET A 126 -3.61 7.15 -0.63
N PRO A 127 -3.35 5.82 -0.75
CA PRO A 127 -2.07 5.37 -1.29
C PRO A 127 -1.77 5.91 -2.69
N VAL A 128 -2.77 5.99 -3.58
CA VAL A 128 -2.54 6.53 -4.92
C VAL A 128 -2.23 8.03 -4.88
N GLY A 129 -2.83 8.77 -3.94
CA GLY A 129 -2.55 10.19 -3.71
C GLY A 129 -1.08 10.47 -3.38
N PHE A 130 -0.42 9.58 -2.64
CA PHE A 130 1.02 9.66 -2.34
C PHE A 130 1.92 9.14 -3.46
N LEU A 131 1.46 8.15 -4.23
CA LEU A 131 2.26 7.48 -5.25
C LEU A 131 2.24 8.20 -6.61
N CYS A 132 1.21 8.98 -6.90
CA CYS A 132 0.98 9.62 -8.19
C CYS A 132 1.87 10.86 -8.41
N LYS A 133 2.63 10.86 -9.51
CA LYS A 133 3.59 11.93 -9.87
C LYS A 133 2.95 13.28 -10.15
N GLU A 134 1.68 13.29 -10.51
CA GLU A 134 0.94 14.50 -10.87
C GLU A 134 0.33 15.20 -9.65
N LEU A 135 0.27 14.55 -8.47
CA LEU A 135 -0.35 15.08 -7.25
C LEU A 135 0.57 15.72 -6.18
N PRO A 136 1.91 15.85 -6.29
CA PRO A 136 2.73 16.42 -5.20
C PRO A 136 2.31 17.81 -4.71
N HIS A 137 1.71 18.62 -5.58
CA HIS A 137 1.25 19.97 -5.27
C HIS A 137 0.06 20.03 -4.29
N ILE A 138 -0.64 18.91 -4.07
CA ILE A 138 -1.74 18.77 -3.12
C ILE A 138 -1.50 17.65 -2.07
N THR A 139 -0.27 17.13 -2.01
CA THR A 139 0.14 16.12 -1.03
C THR A 139 1.25 16.72 -0.16
N PRO A 140 0.90 17.40 0.94
CA PRO A 140 1.91 18.02 1.81
C PRO A 140 2.85 16.97 2.42
N PRO A 141 4.07 17.36 2.84
CA PRO A 141 4.95 16.46 3.58
C PRO A 141 4.28 15.93 4.85
N VAL A 142 4.21 14.62 5.01
CA VAL A 142 3.63 13.96 6.18
C VAL A 142 4.73 13.25 6.97
N PRO A 143 4.92 13.55 8.27
CA PRO A 143 5.88 12.88 9.12
C PRO A 143 5.76 11.35 9.09
N GLY A 144 6.88 10.66 8.85
CA GLY A 144 6.95 9.20 8.71
C GLY A 144 6.75 8.67 7.29
N LEU A 145 6.38 9.53 6.33
CA LEU A 145 6.23 9.20 4.91
C LEU A 145 7.28 9.87 4.02
N GLU A 146 8.33 10.44 4.58
CA GLU A 146 9.40 11.17 3.85
C GLU A 146 10.12 10.28 2.83
N TRP A 147 10.13 8.96 3.06
CA TRP A 147 10.72 7.96 2.18
C TRP A 147 9.83 7.60 0.98
N CYS A 148 8.53 7.92 1.04
CA CYS A 148 7.53 7.60 0.03
C CYS A 148 7.49 8.73 -1.00
N THR A 149 8.20 8.55 -2.11
CA THR A 149 8.24 9.53 -3.19
C THR A 149 7.31 9.11 -4.34
N PRO A 150 6.60 10.06 -4.97
CA PRO A 150 5.74 9.77 -6.12
C PRO A 150 6.48 9.03 -7.24
N CYS A 151 6.00 7.83 -7.57
CA CYS A 151 6.73 6.87 -8.39
C CYS A 151 5.94 6.34 -9.61
N ILE A 152 4.62 6.56 -9.66
CA ILE A 152 3.76 6.16 -10.79
C ILE A 152 3.12 7.39 -11.44
N SER A 153 3.02 7.40 -12.77
CA SER A 153 2.27 8.46 -13.48
C SER A 153 0.80 8.06 -13.57
N ALA A 154 -0.12 9.02 -13.45
CA ALA A 154 -1.56 8.79 -13.57
C ALA A 154 -1.95 8.03 -14.85
N LYS A 155 -1.25 8.29 -15.97
CA LYS A 155 -1.50 7.60 -17.25
C LYS A 155 -1.20 6.09 -17.23
N ASN A 156 -0.42 5.64 -16.24
CA ASN A 156 -0.04 4.24 -16.05
C ASN A 156 -0.92 3.55 -14.98
N ILE A 157 -2.01 4.18 -14.53
CA ILE A 157 -2.94 3.62 -13.56
C ILE A 157 -4.27 3.32 -14.27
N ALA A 158 -4.77 2.10 -14.11
CA ALA A 158 -6.08 1.69 -14.60
C ALA A 158 -6.93 1.17 -13.44
N TYR A 159 -8.10 1.76 -13.25
CA TYR A 159 -9.06 1.35 -12.23
C TYR A 159 -10.11 0.39 -12.78
N ILE A 160 -10.48 -0.61 -11.99
CA ILE A 160 -11.55 -1.57 -12.32
C ILE A 160 -12.44 -1.76 -11.10
N GLY A 161 -13.75 -1.51 -11.25
CA GLY A 161 -14.76 -1.79 -10.21
C GLY A 161 -15.21 -0.60 -9.37
N LEU A 162 -14.75 0.62 -9.70
CA LEU A 162 -15.12 1.84 -8.99
C LEU A 162 -16.64 2.03 -8.92
N ARG A 163 -17.13 2.30 -7.72
CA ARG A 163 -18.56 2.54 -7.43
C ARG A 163 -18.83 3.37 -6.17
N SER A 164 -17.78 3.72 -5.43
CA SER A 164 -17.82 4.54 -4.22
C SER A 164 -16.66 5.52 -4.30
N ILE A 165 -16.93 6.76 -4.69
CA ILE A 165 -15.92 7.77 -5.03
C ILE A 165 -16.27 9.06 -4.30
N ASP A 166 -15.36 9.56 -3.48
CA ASP A 166 -15.55 10.83 -2.79
C ASP A 166 -15.60 11.99 -3.80
N PRO A 167 -16.28 13.11 -3.51
CA PRO A 167 -16.36 14.24 -4.44
C PRO A 167 -15.00 14.77 -4.92
N GLU A 168 -14.00 14.82 -4.04
CA GLU A 168 -12.64 15.31 -4.36
C GLU A 168 -11.79 14.29 -5.13
N GLU A 169 -12.23 13.03 -5.24
CA GLU A 169 -11.55 11.99 -6.03
C GLU A 169 -12.04 11.90 -7.49
N LYS A 170 -13.00 12.75 -7.89
CA LYS A 170 -13.59 12.80 -9.25
C LYS A 170 -12.86 13.77 -10.17
#